data_AF-A0A3C0QXA6-F1
#
_entry.id   AF-A0A3C0QXA6-F1
#
_cell.length_a   1.000
_cell.length_b   1.000
_cell.length_c   1.000
_cell.angle_alpha   90.00
_cell.angle_beta   90.00
_cell.angle_gamma   90.00
#
_symmetry.space_group_name_H-M   'P 1'
#
loop_
_entity.id
_entity.type
_entity.pdbx_description
1 polymer ?
#
loop_
_entity_poly.entity_id
_entity_poly.type
_entity_poly.pdbx_seq_one_letter_code
_entity_poly.pdbx_strand_id
1 'polypeptide(L)'
;MRLRSKLAIYLLLTIGVFVVIFLLIAPWLLERVNVFQADLQLIAQREHTIEIILRHGSDALIQEYQSGRPLPVGLFKQEFFQLERIQTDSLWNFIEIESHYIDGEWIDYRMLNYAFQIDEQAYSLKIGTSLEQIFQTESNLRAITLILLVLFIVGLYLINTALSRIIAMPLEKITNKLKDCNSPQLYDHT
;
A
#
# COMPACT_ATOMS: atom_id res chain seq x y z
N MET A 1 11.56 -11.71 42.54
CA MET A 1 11.06 -12.18 41.22
C MET A 1 12.25 -12.65 40.38
N ARG A 2 12.23 -13.92 39.91
CA ARG A 2 13.34 -14.56 39.17
C ARG A 2 13.65 -13.79 37.88
N LEU A 3 14.93 -13.66 37.53
CA LEU A 3 15.47 -12.94 36.36
C LEU A 3 14.67 -13.19 35.05
N ARG A 4 14.18 -14.43 34.88
CA ARG A 4 13.30 -14.86 33.78
C ARG A 4 12.04 -13.98 33.59
N SER A 5 11.39 -13.58 34.68
CA SER A 5 10.15 -12.80 34.61
C SER A 5 10.42 -11.35 34.18
N LYS A 6 11.55 -10.75 34.63
CA LYS A 6 11.96 -9.41 34.21
C LYS A 6 12.28 -9.35 32.71
N LEU A 7 13.00 -10.36 32.19
CA LEU A 7 13.31 -10.47 30.76
C LEU A 7 12.05 -10.65 29.91
N ALA A 8 11.12 -11.50 30.35
CA ALA A 8 9.86 -11.73 29.63
C ALA A 8 8.99 -10.46 29.55
N ILE A 9 8.92 -9.67 30.64
CA ILE A 9 8.14 -8.42 30.68
C ILE A 9 8.75 -7.36 29.76
N TYR A 10 10.07 -7.16 29.79
CA TYR A 10 10.74 -6.18 28.91
C TYR A 10 10.51 -6.49 27.43
N LEU A 11 10.57 -7.78 27.08
CA LEU A 11 10.37 -8.25 25.72
C LEU A 11 8.92 -8.07 25.26
N LEU A 12 7.95 -8.45 26.09
CA LEU A 12 6.52 -8.21 25.82
C LEU A 12 6.23 -6.72 25.66
N LEU A 13 6.81 -5.87 26.52
CA LEU A 13 6.64 -4.43 26.46
C LEU A 13 7.18 -3.87 25.13
N THR A 14 8.39 -4.28 24.74
CA THR A 14 9.01 -3.82 23.49
C THR A 14 8.17 -4.20 22.28
N ILE A 15 7.69 -5.45 22.22
CA ILE A 15 6.79 -5.92 21.15
C ILE A 15 5.49 -5.13 21.15
N GLY A 16 4.89 -4.90 22.32
CA GLY A 16 3.68 -4.11 22.47
C GLY A 16 3.84 -2.69 21.92
N VAL A 17 4.95 -2.03 22.22
CA VAL A 17 5.27 -0.71 21.68
C VAL A 17 5.37 -0.74 20.16
N PHE A 18 6.07 -1.73 19.58
CA PHE A 18 6.14 -1.89 18.12
C PHE A 18 4.76 -2.11 17.48
N VAL A 19 3.90 -2.93 18.09
CA VAL A 19 2.55 -3.18 17.59
C VAL A 19 1.70 -1.91 17.63
N VAL A 20 1.78 -1.13 18.72
CA VAL A 20 1.06 0.15 18.83
C VAL A 20 1.53 1.13 17.76
N ILE A 21 2.85 1.29 17.60
CA ILE A 21 3.42 2.15 16.55
C ILE A 21 2.95 1.68 15.16
N PHE A 22 2.99 0.38 14.90
CA PHE A 22 2.53 -0.19 13.65
C PHE A 22 1.05 0.10 13.39
N LEU A 23 0.17 -0.09 14.39
CA LEU A 23 -1.26 0.19 14.26
C LEU A 23 -1.56 1.67 13.98
N LEU A 24 -0.72 2.59 14.44
CA LEU A 24 -0.85 4.02 14.15
C LEU A 24 -0.32 4.39 12.77
N ILE A 25 0.83 3.84 12.36
CA ILE A 25 1.53 4.22 11.13
C ILE A 25 0.98 3.48 9.90
N ALA A 26 0.62 2.21 10.04
CA ALA A 26 0.15 1.37 8.93
C ALA A 26 -1.04 1.96 8.16
N PRO A 27 -2.14 2.43 8.78
CA PRO A 27 -3.28 2.98 8.01
C PRO A 27 -2.87 4.20 7.18
N TRP A 28 -2.06 5.09 7.76
CA TRP A 28 -1.56 6.29 7.07
C TRP A 28 -0.65 5.93 5.88
N LEU A 29 0.23 4.93 6.04
CA LEU A 29 1.06 4.45 4.93
C LEU A 29 0.24 3.78 3.83
N LEU A 30 -0.76 2.97 4.18
CA LEU A 30 -1.58 2.25 3.21
C LEU A 30 -2.37 3.21 2.31
N GLU A 31 -3.00 4.23 2.90
CA GLU A 31 -3.69 5.28 2.15
C GLU A 31 -2.73 5.95 1.15
N ARG A 32 -1.52 6.32 1.62
CA ARG A 32 -0.53 7.02 0.79
C ARG A 32 -0.02 6.17 -0.37
N VAL A 33 0.27 4.89 -0.12
CA VAL A 33 0.73 3.94 -1.15
C VAL A 33 -0.35 3.72 -2.19
N ASN A 34 -1.59 3.57 -1.76
CA ASN A 34 -2.70 3.28 -2.65
C ASN A 34 -3.00 4.45 -3.61
N VAL A 35 -2.99 5.69 -3.11
CA VAL A 35 -3.11 6.89 -3.96
C VAL A 35 -1.93 6.99 -4.94
N PHE A 36 -0.72 6.74 -4.47
CA PHE A 36 0.47 6.77 -5.33
C PHE A 36 0.42 5.70 -6.43
N GLN A 37 -0.08 4.51 -6.11
CA GLN A 37 -0.25 3.44 -7.08
C GLN A 37 -1.30 3.80 -8.14
N ALA A 38 -2.40 4.45 -7.75
CA ALA A 38 -3.39 4.97 -8.69
C ALA A 38 -2.75 6.01 -9.64
N ASP A 39 -1.95 6.94 -9.11
CA ASP A 39 -1.22 7.92 -9.94
C ASP A 39 -0.29 7.24 -10.97
N LEU A 40 0.45 6.21 -10.54
CA LEU A 40 1.31 5.46 -11.45
C LEU A 40 0.52 4.72 -12.53
N GLN A 41 -0.63 4.15 -12.20
CA GLN A 41 -1.51 3.48 -13.15
C GLN A 41 -2.04 4.47 -14.20
N LEU A 42 -2.47 5.66 -13.79
CA LEU A 42 -2.92 6.71 -14.70
C LEU A 42 -1.80 7.13 -15.68
N ILE A 43 -0.58 7.29 -15.17
CA ILE A 43 0.59 7.62 -16.01
C ILE A 43 0.88 6.49 -17.01
N ALA A 44 0.84 5.24 -16.59
CA ALA A 44 1.08 4.09 -17.46
C ALA A 44 0.00 3.96 -18.55
N GLN A 45 -1.27 4.18 -18.20
CA GLN A 45 -2.37 4.19 -19.17
C GLN A 45 -2.20 5.29 -20.21
N ARG A 46 -1.82 6.51 -19.79
CA ARG A 46 -1.50 7.61 -20.72
C ARG A 46 -0.43 7.19 -21.73
N GLU A 47 0.66 6.61 -21.27
CA GLU A 47 1.77 6.19 -22.14
C GLU A 47 1.32 5.15 -23.18
N HIS A 48 0.56 4.16 -22.74
CA HIS A 48 0.01 3.13 -23.61
C HIS A 48 -0.99 3.72 -24.63
N THR A 49 -1.85 4.65 -24.22
CA THR A 49 -2.78 5.35 -25.13
C THR A 49 -2.02 6.16 -26.17
N ILE A 50 -0.99 6.92 -25.78
CA ILE A 50 -0.14 7.67 -26.71
C ILE A 50 0.56 6.72 -27.69
N GLU A 51 1.10 5.59 -27.22
CA GLU A 51 1.75 4.59 -28.07
C GLU A 51 0.80 4.03 -29.15
N ILE A 52 -0.45 3.70 -28.77
CA ILE A 52 -1.45 3.23 -29.74
C ILE A 52 -1.77 4.32 -30.77
N ILE A 53 -1.96 5.57 -30.32
CA ILE A 53 -2.25 6.71 -31.20
C ILE A 53 -1.12 6.91 -32.21
N LEU A 54 0.14 6.89 -31.75
CA LEU A 54 1.31 7.06 -32.62
C LEU A 54 1.46 5.91 -33.63
N ARG A 55 1.04 4.69 -33.28
CA ARG A 55 1.19 3.51 -34.14
C ARG A 55 0.06 3.33 -35.18
N HIS A 56 -1.18 3.66 -34.83
CA HIS A 56 -2.35 3.39 -35.69
C HIS A 56 -2.91 4.64 -36.38
N GLY A 57 -2.36 5.82 -36.09
CA GLY A 57 -2.85 7.10 -36.57
C GLY A 57 -4.05 7.59 -35.75
N SER A 58 -4.18 8.90 -35.61
CA SER A 58 -5.26 9.52 -34.84
C SER A 58 -6.64 9.14 -35.38
N ASP A 59 -6.79 8.94 -36.69
CA ASP A 59 -8.08 8.73 -37.35
C ASP A 59 -8.78 7.41 -36.97
N ALA A 60 -8.04 6.34 -36.64
CA ALA A 60 -8.63 5.05 -36.24
C ALA A 60 -9.26 5.12 -34.84
N LEU A 61 -8.58 5.76 -33.90
CA LEU A 61 -9.12 6.02 -32.56
C LEU A 61 -10.11 7.18 -32.57
N ILE A 62 -9.94 8.15 -33.45
CA ILE A 62 -10.93 9.20 -33.62
C ILE A 62 -12.21 8.56 -34.16
N GLN A 63 -12.23 7.72 -35.21
CA GLN A 63 -13.45 7.07 -35.69
C GLN A 63 -14.11 6.12 -34.69
N GLU A 64 -13.33 5.37 -33.92
CA GLU A 64 -13.86 4.47 -32.89
C GLU A 64 -14.45 5.26 -31.69
N TYR A 65 -14.04 6.52 -31.51
CA TYR A 65 -14.48 7.40 -30.43
C TYR A 65 -15.23 8.69 -30.92
N GLN A 66 -15.47 8.87 -32.23
CA GLN A 66 -16.07 10.05 -32.91
C GLN A 66 -17.59 9.97 -33.08
N SER A 67 -18.25 8.99 -32.48
CA SER A 67 -19.60 9.32 -32.06
C SER A 67 -19.42 10.41 -31.01
N GLY A 68 -19.66 11.69 -31.32
CA GLY A 68 -19.70 12.80 -30.36
C GLY A 68 -20.79 12.66 -29.28
N ARG A 69 -21.13 11.42 -28.93
CA ARG A 69 -21.70 10.99 -27.68
C ARG A 69 -20.51 10.72 -26.75
N PRO A 70 -20.53 11.22 -25.50
CA PRO A 70 -19.79 10.56 -24.44
C PRO A 70 -20.05 9.06 -24.60
N LEU A 71 -19.00 8.26 -24.86
CA LEU A 71 -19.14 6.81 -24.84
C LEU A 71 -19.82 6.48 -23.51
N PRO A 72 -20.83 5.58 -23.46
CA PRO A 72 -21.48 5.24 -22.21
C PRO A 72 -20.40 4.93 -21.20
N VAL A 73 -20.40 5.76 -20.18
CA VAL A 73 -19.54 5.67 -19.03
C VAL A 73 -19.61 4.23 -18.53
N GLY A 74 -18.44 3.59 -18.44
CA GLY A 74 -18.30 2.33 -17.73
C GLY A 74 -18.45 1.06 -18.59
N LEU A 75 -17.32 0.44 -18.89
CA LEU A 75 -17.23 -1.00 -18.58
C LEU A 75 -17.26 -1.22 -17.05
N PHE A 76 -16.87 -0.19 -16.27
CA PHE A 76 -17.09 -0.09 -14.82
C PHE A 76 -17.29 1.40 -14.45
N LYS A 77 -18.23 1.74 -13.55
CA LYS A 77 -18.36 3.10 -12.93
C LYS A 77 -17.03 3.64 -12.36
N GLN A 78 -16.06 2.76 -12.21
CA GLN A 78 -14.83 2.95 -11.48
C GLN A 78 -13.72 3.62 -12.31
N GLU A 79 -13.80 3.58 -13.64
CA GLU A 79 -12.81 4.17 -14.55
C GLU A 79 -13.47 5.23 -15.44
N PHE A 80 -12.78 6.36 -15.65
CA PHE A 80 -13.21 7.47 -16.49
C PHE A 80 -12.22 7.64 -17.65
N PHE A 81 -12.74 7.84 -18.86
CA PHE A 81 -11.93 8.07 -20.05
C PHE A 81 -12.67 9.04 -20.99
N GLN A 82 -11.98 10.09 -21.43
CA GLN A 82 -12.51 11.06 -22.38
C GLN A 82 -11.40 11.57 -23.28
N LEU A 83 -11.63 11.55 -24.59
CA LEU A 83 -10.71 12.07 -25.59
C LEU A 83 -11.45 13.08 -26.46
N GLU A 84 -10.98 14.33 -26.47
CA GLU A 84 -11.63 15.41 -27.20
C GLU A 84 -10.62 16.26 -27.96
N ARG A 85 -11.05 16.82 -29.10
CA ARG A 85 -10.25 17.83 -29.80
C ARG A 85 -10.45 19.18 -29.12
N ILE A 86 -9.36 19.89 -28.86
CA ILE A 86 -9.38 21.22 -28.25
C ILE A 86 -8.87 22.26 -29.25
N GLN A 87 -9.41 23.49 -29.15
CA GLN A 87 -8.99 24.61 -30.01
C GLN A 87 -7.85 25.44 -29.39
N THR A 88 -7.30 24.99 -28.26
CA THR A 88 -6.21 25.70 -27.58
C THR A 88 -4.89 24.96 -27.80
N ASP A 89 -3.84 25.72 -28.09
CA ASP A 89 -2.46 25.21 -28.16
C ASP A 89 -1.82 25.03 -26.77
N SER A 90 -2.57 25.30 -25.69
CA SER A 90 -2.06 25.11 -24.34
C SER A 90 -1.91 23.62 -24.04
N LEU A 91 -0.67 23.20 -23.78
CA LEU A 91 -0.34 21.87 -23.27
C LEU A 91 -0.41 21.89 -21.73
N TRP A 92 -1.09 20.92 -21.15
CA TRP A 92 -1.26 20.78 -19.70
C TRP A 92 -1.13 19.31 -19.32
N ASN A 93 -0.59 19.08 -18.13
CA ASN A 93 -0.39 17.75 -17.56
C ASN A 93 -0.47 17.87 -16.03
N PHE A 94 -1.62 17.53 -15.46
CA PHE A 94 -1.81 17.56 -14.02
C PHE A 94 -2.79 16.50 -13.56
N ILE A 95 -2.75 16.18 -12.27
CA ILE A 95 -3.69 15.28 -11.62
C ILE A 95 -4.51 16.11 -10.64
N GLU A 96 -5.83 16.02 -10.72
CA GLU A 96 -6.74 16.67 -9.78
C GLU A 96 -7.92 15.77 -9.42
N ILE A 97 -8.79 16.25 -8.54
CA ILE A 97 -10.03 15.55 -8.17
C ILE A 97 -11.18 16.26 -8.87
N GLU A 98 -11.93 15.53 -9.70
CA GLU A 98 -13.10 16.04 -10.42
C GLU A 98 -14.34 15.19 -10.06
N SER A 99 -15.48 15.85 -9.84
CA SER A 99 -16.77 15.20 -9.54
C SER A 99 -17.64 15.19 -10.79
N HIS A 100 -18.17 14.02 -11.16
CA HIS A 100 -19.05 13.87 -12.33
C HIS A 100 -20.38 13.23 -11.94
N TYR A 101 -21.47 13.71 -12.53
CA TYR A 101 -22.80 13.15 -12.36
C TYR A 101 -23.07 12.06 -13.40
N ILE A 102 -23.11 10.80 -12.97
CA ILE A 102 -23.19 9.61 -13.83
C ILE A 102 -24.22 8.66 -13.22
N ASP A 103 -25.15 8.14 -14.04
CA ASP A 103 -26.16 7.16 -13.63
C ASP A 103 -26.95 7.53 -12.36
N GLY A 104 -27.24 8.82 -12.20
CA GLY A 104 -28.05 9.33 -11.08
C GLY A 104 -27.26 9.68 -9.82
N GLU A 105 -25.94 9.47 -9.80
CA GLU A 105 -25.07 9.68 -8.64
C GLU A 105 -23.89 10.60 -8.98
N TRP A 106 -23.42 11.36 -7.99
CA TRP A 106 -22.15 12.08 -8.09
C TRP A 106 -21.02 11.14 -7.72
N ILE A 107 -20.02 11.02 -8.59
CA ILE A 107 -18.85 10.18 -8.37
C ILE A 107 -17.60 11.07 -8.44
N ASP A 108 -16.76 10.97 -7.42
CA ASP A 108 -15.49 11.66 -7.35
C ASP A 108 -14.39 10.80 -7.97
N TYR A 109 -13.63 11.38 -8.89
CA TYR A 109 -12.52 10.74 -9.57
C TYR A 109 -11.22 11.46 -9.27
N ARG A 110 -10.14 10.70 -9.16
CA ARG A 110 -8.78 11.23 -9.30
C ARG A 110 -8.43 11.17 -10.79
N MET A 111 -8.35 12.33 -11.43
CA MET A 111 -8.23 12.47 -12.88
C MET A 111 -6.85 12.98 -13.29
N LEU A 112 -6.24 12.29 -14.25
CA LEU A 112 -5.12 12.77 -15.04
C LEU A 112 -5.67 13.53 -16.26
N ASN A 113 -5.23 14.76 -16.36
CA ASN A 113 -5.63 15.75 -17.34
C ASN A 113 -4.43 16.06 -18.23
N TYR A 114 -4.49 15.64 -19.49
CA TYR A 114 -3.35 15.71 -20.41
C TYR A 114 -3.74 16.28 -21.77
N ALA A 115 -3.12 17.39 -22.18
CA ALA A 115 -3.23 17.92 -23.53
C ALA A 115 -1.96 17.68 -24.35
N PHE A 116 -2.15 17.27 -25.60
CA PHE A 116 -1.10 16.95 -26.55
C PHE A 116 -1.51 17.36 -27.97
N GLN A 117 -0.53 17.49 -28.86
CA GLN A 117 -0.76 17.91 -30.25
C GLN A 117 -0.32 16.81 -31.21
N ILE A 118 -1.16 16.52 -32.21
CA ILE A 118 -0.88 15.58 -33.30
C ILE A 118 -1.34 16.21 -34.60
N ASP A 119 -0.47 16.22 -35.62
CA ASP A 119 -0.76 16.73 -36.97
C ASP A 119 -1.39 18.14 -36.95
N GLU A 120 -0.77 19.06 -36.19
CA GLU A 120 -1.20 20.45 -35.96
C GLU A 120 -2.56 20.62 -35.24
N GLN A 121 -3.11 19.54 -34.69
CA GLN A 121 -4.40 19.53 -34.00
C GLN A 121 -4.19 19.19 -32.52
N ALA A 122 -4.77 19.99 -31.63
CA ALA A 122 -4.66 19.78 -30.20
C ALA A 122 -5.77 18.84 -29.70
N TYR A 123 -5.40 17.94 -28.79
CA TYR A 123 -6.26 16.95 -28.15
C TYR A 123 -6.14 17.03 -26.63
N SER A 124 -7.24 16.79 -25.93
CA SER A 124 -7.33 16.63 -24.49
C SER A 124 -7.71 15.19 -24.18
N LEU A 125 -6.88 14.52 -23.41
CA LEU A 125 -7.11 13.19 -22.85
C LEU A 125 -7.32 13.33 -21.34
N LYS A 126 -8.49 12.91 -20.88
CA LYS A 126 -8.80 12.74 -19.46
C LYS A 126 -8.91 11.25 -19.15
N ILE A 127 -8.18 10.82 -18.14
CA ILE A 127 -8.24 9.46 -17.61
C ILE A 127 -8.42 9.57 -16.11
N GLY A 128 -9.36 8.84 -15.53
CA GLY A 128 -9.64 8.91 -14.10
C GLY A 128 -9.94 7.57 -13.48
N THR A 129 -9.66 7.47 -12.19
CA THR A 129 -10.05 6.34 -11.34
C THR A 129 -10.89 6.87 -10.19
N SER A 130 -12.03 6.22 -9.93
CA SER A 130 -12.95 6.62 -8.88
C SER A 130 -12.27 6.52 -7.51
N LEU A 131 -12.53 7.51 -6.65
CA LEU A 131 -12.04 7.48 -5.28
C LEU A 131 -12.60 6.27 -4.52
N GLU A 132 -13.83 5.84 -4.83
CA GLU A 132 -14.43 4.64 -4.24
C GLU A 132 -13.59 3.38 -4.54
N GLN A 133 -13.16 3.17 -5.80
CA GLN A 133 -12.30 2.04 -6.15
C GLN A 133 -10.93 2.12 -5.45
N ILE A 134 -10.37 3.32 -5.34
CA ILE A 134 -9.14 3.55 -4.58
C ILE A 134 -9.38 3.11 -3.12
N PHE A 135 -10.38 3.65 -2.43
CA PHE A 135 -10.69 3.28 -1.04
C PHE A 135 -11.07 1.80 -0.86
N GLN A 136 -11.73 1.19 -1.82
CA GLN A 136 -12.09 -0.23 -1.75
C GLN A 136 -10.85 -1.12 -1.88
N THR A 137 -9.89 -0.73 -2.73
CA THR A 137 -8.57 -1.37 -2.79
C THR A 137 -7.80 -1.20 -1.49
N GLU A 138 -7.88 -0.02 -0.86
CA GLU A 138 -7.29 0.23 0.45
C GLU A 138 -7.83 -0.72 1.53
N SER A 139 -9.14 -0.96 1.55
CA SER A 139 -9.78 -1.88 2.49
C SER A 139 -9.23 -3.31 2.36
N ASN A 140 -9.07 -3.79 1.12
CA ASN A 140 -8.50 -5.10 0.86
C ASN A 140 -7.03 -5.18 1.32
N LEU A 141 -6.22 -4.16 1.02
CA LEU A 141 -4.82 -4.09 1.46
C LEU A 141 -4.72 -4.02 2.99
N ARG A 142 -5.64 -3.31 3.65
CA ARG A 142 -5.73 -3.22 5.11
C ARG A 142 -5.98 -4.60 5.73
N ALA A 143 -6.92 -5.37 5.18
CA ALA A 143 -7.20 -6.73 5.65
C ALA A 143 -5.96 -7.63 5.55
N ILE A 144 -5.27 -7.62 4.41
CA ILE A 144 -4.02 -8.38 4.20
C ILE A 144 -2.95 -7.94 5.21
N THR A 145 -2.80 -6.63 5.42
CA THR A 145 -1.83 -6.07 6.36
C THR A 145 -2.11 -6.50 7.79
N LEU A 146 -3.38 -6.52 8.21
CA LEU A 146 -3.78 -6.99 9.54
C LEU A 146 -3.51 -8.49 9.72
N ILE A 147 -3.77 -9.32 8.70
CA ILE A 147 -3.45 -10.74 8.74
C ILE A 147 -1.94 -10.94 8.89
N LEU A 148 -1.13 -10.20 8.12
CA LEU A 148 0.32 -10.25 8.20
C LEU A 148 0.84 -9.77 9.56
N LEU A 149 0.24 -8.73 10.14
CA LEU A 149 0.55 -8.26 11.48
C LEU A 149 0.30 -9.35 12.53
N VAL A 150 -0.85 -10.01 12.49
CA VAL A 150 -1.17 -11.11 13.42
C VAL A 150 -0.16 -12.25 13.26
N LEU A 151 0.16 -12.64 12.02
CA LEU A 151 1.16 -13.66 11.73
C LEU A 151 2.54 -13.28 12.26
N PHE A 152 2.93 -12.02 12.08
CA PHE A 152 4.20 -11.47 12.60
C PHE A 152 4.25 -11.51 14.13
N ILE A 153 3.17 -11.09 14.81
CA ILE A 153 3.08 -11.13 16.29
C ILE A 153 3.19 -12.57 16.79
N VAL A 154 2.45 -13.51 16.18
CA VAL A 154 2.49 -14.93 16.54
C VAL A 154 3.88 -15.52 16.29
N GLY A 155 4.49 -15.24 15.14
CA GLY A 155 5.85 -15.69 14.81
C GLY A 155 6.88 -15.15 15.79
N LEU A 156 6.80 -13.86 16.12
CA LEU A 156 7.69 -13.23 17.09
C LEU A 156 7.50 -13.83 18.49
N TYR A 157 6.27 -14.11 18.90
CA TYR A 157 5.99 -14.80 20.16
C TYR A 157 6.60 -16.21 20.20
N LEU A 158 6.49 -16.99 19.12
CA LEU A 158 7.08 -18.33 19.02
C LEU A 158 8.61 -18.27 19.09
N ILE A 159 9.24 -17.37 18.33
CA ILE A 159 10.70 -17.16 18.34
C ILE A 159 11.16 -16.79 19.75
N ASN A 160 10.48 -15.86 20.42
CA ASN A 160 10.84 -15.44 21.77
C ASN A 160 10.67 -16.58 22.78
N THR A 161 9.63 -17.39 22.64
CA THR A 161 9.42 -18.58 23.49
C THR A 161 10.55 -19.60 23.29
N ALA A 162 10.96 -19.84 22.04
CA ALA A 162 12.08 -20.72 21.71
C ALA A 162 13.42 -20.18 22.24
N LEU A 163 13.72 -18.90 22.01
CA LEU A 163 14.93 -18.23 22.50
C LEU A 163 15.02 -18.29 24.03
N SER A 164 13.91 -17.99 24.71
CA SER A 164 13.82 -18.07 26.17
C SER A 164 14.18 -19.47 26.66
N ARG A 165 13.66 -20.52 26.01
CA ARG A 165 13.99 -21.90 26.37
C ARG A 165 15.47 -22.25 26.11
N ILE A 166 16.04 -21.83 24.99
CA ILE A 166 17.45 -22.09 24.62
C ILE A 166 18.42 -21.40 25.58
N ILE A 167 18.17 -20.14 25.94
CA ILE A 167 19.07 -19.36 26.81
C ILE A 167 18.88 -19.75 28.28
N ALA A 168 17.65 -20.01 28.71
CA ALA A 168 17.36 -20.19 30.12
C ALA A 168 17.79 -21.56 30.67
N MET A 169 17.85 -22.61 29.83
CA MET A 169 18.34 -23.95 30.21
C MET A 169 19.83 -23.98 30.63
N PRO A 170 20.79 -23.50 29.81
CA PRO A 170 22.20 -23.47 30.19
C PRO A 170 22.45 -22.51 31.35
N LEU A 171 21.73 -21.39 31.42
CA LEU A 171 21.86 -20.44 32.53
C LEU A 171 21.47 -21.06 33.88
N GLU A 172 20.37 -21.83 33.93
CA GLU A 172 20.01 -22.58 35.15
C GLU A 172 21.05 -23.62 35.51
N LYS A 173 21.60 -24.33 34.51
CA LYS A 173 22.65 -25.34 34.74
C LYS A 173 23.92 -24.72 35.32
N ILE A 174 24.35 -23.55 34.82
CA ILE A 174 25.50 -22.80 35.34
C ILE A 174 25.20 -22.26 36.74
N THR A 175 24.03 -21.66 36.95
CA THR A 175 23.64 -21.10 38.25
C THR A 175 23.55 -22.18 39.34
N ASN A 176 23.03 -23.36 39.00
CA ASN A 176 22.98 -24.50 39.92
C ASN A 176 24.39 -25.02 40.22
N LYS A 177 25.25 -25.20 39.21
CA LYS A 177 26.67 -25.58 39.42
C LYS A 177 27.42 -24.59 40.33
N LEU A 178 27.20 -23.29 40.13
CA LEU A 178 27.82 -22.24 40.96
C LEU A 178 27.29 -22.23 42.40
N LYS A 179 26.01 -22.58 42.61
CA LYS A 179 25.45 -22.79 43.96
C LYS A 179 26.11 -23.96 44.68
N ASP A 180 26.36 -25.05 43.97
CA ASP A 180 27.00 -26.24 44.55
C ASP A 180 28.46 -25.97 44.93
N CYS A 181 29.19 -25.14 44.17
CA CYS A 181 30.56 -24.73 44.50
C CYS A 181 30.69 -23.84 45.75
N ASN A 182 29.59 -23.25 46.24
CA ASN A 182 29.59 -22.40 47.43
C ASN A 182 29.23 -23.18 48.70
N SER A 183 29.14 -24.52 48.62
CA SER A 183 28.93 -25.39 49.78
C SER A 183 30.27 -25.65 50.48
N PRO A 184 30.46 -25.22 51.74
CA PRO A 184 31.73 -25.34 52.48
C PRO A 184 32.23 -26.78 52.65
N GLN A 185 31.36 -27.77 52.41
CA GLN A 185 31.65 -29.21 52.56
C GLN A 185 32.51 -29.78 51.42
N LEU A 186 32.77 -29.02 50.36
CA LEU A 186 33.61 -29.40 49.21
C LEU A 186 35.00 -28.72 49.23
N TYR A 187 35.31 -27.94 50.26
CA TYR A 187 36.65 -27.36 50.43
C TYR A 187 37.59 -28.44 50.97
N ASP A 188 38.48 -28.93 50.12
CA ASP A 188 39.58 -29.80 50.53
C ASP A 188 40.56 -28.98 51.38
N HIS A 189 40.72 -29.37 52.65
CA HIS A 189 41.62 -28.74 53.61
C HIS A 189 42.91 -29.57 53.76
N THR A 190 43.48 -30.00 52.64
CA THR A 190 44.72 -30.77 52.63
C THR A 190 45.78 -30.13 51.75
#